data_AF-A0A7V9BNB0-F1
#
_entry.id   AF-A0A7V9BNB0-F1
#
_cell.length_a   1.000
_cell.length_b   1.000
_cell.length_c   1.000
_cell.angle_alpha   90.00
_cell.angle_beta   90.00
_cell.angle_gamma   90.00
#
_symmetry.space_group_name_H-M   'P 1'
#
loop_
_entity.id
_entity.type
_entity.pdbx_description
1 polymer ?
#
loop_
_entity_poly.entity_id
_entity_poly.type
_entity_poly.pdbx_seq_one_letter_code
_entity_poly.pdbx_strand_id
1 'polypeptide(L)'
;MTRLFWLGFGLAAGAAFARRTTRVAQRLTGQGVGADLGDGLREVGAGIGAFGAEIRAGMATREQELTDMVEQRTGTRLPTVASALADDTQASGQAGSRRARARRAGA
;
A
#
# COMPACT_ATOMS: atom_id res chain seq x y z
N MET A 1 -3.02 -20.75 -13.06
CA MET A 1 -2.57 -21.12 -11.70
C MET A 1 -2.92 -20.10 -10.62
N THR A 2 -3.18 -18.84 -10.97
CA THR A 2 -3.38 -17.74 -10.01
C THR A 2 -4.58 -17.95 -9.07
N ARG A 3 -5.65 -18.62 -9.52
CA ARG A 3 -6.87 -18.84 -8.72
C ARG A 3 -6.67 -19.84 -7.56
N LEU A 4 -5.90 -20.92 -7.80
CA LEU A 4 -5.53 -21.90 -6.78
C LEU A 4 -4.50 -21.31 -5.81
N PHE A 5 -3.57 -20.52 -6.32
CA PHE A 5 -2.64 -19.76 -5.49
C PHE A 5 -3.38 -18.81 -4.54
N TRP A 6 -4.34 -18.02 -5.05
CA TRP A 6 -5.14 -17.13 -4.23
C TRP A 6 -6.02 -17.86 -3.22
N LEU A 7 -6.56 -19.03 -3.55
CA LEU A 7 -7.28 -19.89 -2.61
C LEU A 7 -6.35 -20.43 -1.50
N GLY A 8 -5.17 -20.93 -1.86
CA GLY A 8 -4.20 -21.45 -0.90
C GLY A 8 -3.65 -20.35 0.01
N PHE A 9 -3.34 -19.19 -0.57
CA PHE A 9 -2.88 -18.02 0.16
C PHE A 9 -3.96 -17.50 1.12
N GLY A 10 -5.20 -17.35 0.65
CA GLY A 10 -6.33 -16.92 1.47
C GLY A 10 -6.61 -17.88 2.63
N LEU A 11 -6.56 -19.19 2.38
CA LEU A 11 -6.76 -20.20 3.40
C LEU A 11 -5.63 -20.21 4.45
N ALA A 12 -4.37 -20.13 4.01
CA ALA A 12 -3.22 -20.09 4.90
C ALA A 12 -3.20 -18.83 5.77
N ALA A 13 -3.44 -17.66 5.15
CA ALA A 13 -3.53 -16.38 5.85
C ALA A 13 -4.71 -16.36 6.84
N GLY A 14 -5.88 -16.84 6.41
CA GLY A 14 -7.07 -16.95 7.27
C GLY A 14 -6.84 -17.86 8.48
N ALA A 15 -6.22 -19.03 8.28
CA ALA A 15 -5.93 -19.98 9.36
C ALA A 15 -4.88 -19.43 10.35
N ALA A 16 -3.87 -18.72 9.86
CA ALA A 16 -2.86 -18.07 10.70
C ALA A 16 -3.49 -16.98 11.58
N PHE A 17 -4.38 -16.17 11.01
CA PHE A 17 -5.08 -15.13 11.73
C PHE A 17 -6.04 -15.70 12.79
N ALA A 18 -6.81 -16.73 12.44
CA ALA A 18 -7.73 -17.41 13.37
C ALA A 18 -7.02 -18.03 14.58
N ARG A 19 -5.84 -18.64 14.39
CA ARG A 19 -5.03 -19.16 15.49
C ARG A 19 -4.48 -18.05 16.40
N ARG A 20 -4.23 -16.87 15.83
CA ARG A 20 -3.73 -15.69 16.55
C ARG A 20 -4.84 -15.06 17.40
N THR A 21 -6.05 -14.94 16.85
CA THR A 21 -7.19 -14.32 17.54
C THR A 21 -7.66 -15.15 18.74
N THR A 22 -7.60 -16.49 18.72
CA THR A 22 -7.93 -17.30 19.92
C THR A 22 -6.99 -17.02 21.10
N ARG A 23 -5.69 -16.76 20.84
CA ARG A 23 -4.72 -16.41 21.89
C ARG A 23 -4.86 -14.97 22.39
N VAL A 24 -5.36 -14.07 21.52
CA VAL A 24 -5.58 -12.66 21.85
C VAL A 24 -6.92 -12.48 22.57
N ALA A 25 -7.96 -13.23 22.22
CA ALA A 25 -9.27 -13.22 22.88
C ALA A 25 -9.18 -13.57 24.37
N GLN A 26 -8.31 -14.51 24.74
CA GLN A 26 -8.06 -14.87 26.14
C GLN A 26 -7.27 -13.79 26.92
N ARG A 27 -6.59 -12.86 26.23
CA ARG A 27 -5.88 -11.71 26.83
C ARG A 27 -6.68 -10.41 26.78
N LEU A 28 -7.73 -10.34 25.96
CA LEU A 28 -8.60 -9.18 25.78
C LEU A 28 -9.63 -8.98 26.90
N THR A 29 -9.91 -10.00 27.71
CA THR A 29 -10.93 -9.95 28.79
C THR A 29 -10.44 -9.41 30.14
N GLY A 30 -9.16 -9.05 30.28
CA GLY A 30 -8.59 -8.60 31.55
C GLY A 30 -7.87 -7.25 31.48
N GLN A 31 -8.63 -6.15 31.37
CA GLN A 31 -8.24 -4.82 31.88
C GLN A 31 -7.02 -4.04 31.30
N GLY A 32 -6.71 -4.00 29.99
CA GLY A 32 -5.66 -3.07 29.55
C GLY A 32 -5.32 -2.92 28.07
N VAL A 33 -6.26 -2.54 27.20
CA VAL A 33 -6.03 -2.52 25.73
C VAL A 33 -6.10 -1.11 25.11
N GLY A 34 -6.33 -0.05 25.90
CA GLY A 34 -6.54 1.29 25.36
C GLY A 34 -5.31 1.96 24.73
N ALA A 35 -4.11 1.71 25.25
CA ALA A 35 -2.87 2.39 24.83
C ALA A 35 -1.92 1.49 24.03
N ASP A 36 -1.59 0.29 24.54
CA ASP A 36 -0.59 -0.60 23.92
C ASP A 36 -1.01 -1.16 22.56
N LEU A 37 -2.31 -1.26 22.29
CA LEU A 37 -2.81 -1.69 20.98
C LEU A 37 -2.62 -0.60 19.92
N GLY A 38 -2.81 0.66 20.30
CA GLY A 38 -2.61 1.81 19.41
C GLY A 38 -1.15 1.93 18.98
N ASP A 39 -0.24 1.82 19.94
CA ASP A 39 1.20 1.84 19.67
C ASP A 39 1.66 0.59 18.89
N GLY A 40 1.14 -0.59 19.23
CA GLY A 40 1.42 -1.81 18.48
C GLY A 40 0.94 -1.74 17.02
N LEU A 41 -0.24 -1.17 16.76
CA LEU A 41 -0.74 -0.97 15.39
C LEU A 41 0.04 0.11 14.65
N ARG A 42 0.51 1.15 15.34
CA ARG A 42 1.35 2.20 14.75
C ARG A 42 2.72 1.68 14.36
N GLU A 43 3.35 0.88 15.21
CA GLU A 43 4.64 0.24 14.94
C GLU A 43 4.52 -0.77 13.79
N VAL A 44 3.44 -1.57 13.76
CA VAL A 44 3.15 -2.47 12.63
C VAL A 44 2.90 -1.68 11.35
N GLY A 45 2.16 -0.57 11.42
CA GLY A 45 1.94 0.32 10.29
C GLY A 45 3.24 0.92 9.76
N ALA A 46 4.15 1.34 10.65
CA ALA A 46 5.47 1.84 10.30
C ALA A 46 6.32 0.75 9.63
N GLY A 47 6.34 -0.47 10.19
CA GLY A 47 7.07 -1.61 9.62
C GLY A 47 6.55 -2.04 8.25
N ILE A 48 5.23 -2.08 8.05
CA ILE A 48 4.62 -2.39 6.75
C ILE A 48 4.94 -1.27 5.73
N GLY A 49 4.92 0.00 6.15
CA GLY A 49 5.28 1.13 5.31
C GLY A 49 6.75 1.08 4.84
N ALA A 50 7.68 0.79 5.76
CA ALA A 50 9.10 0.65 5.46
C ALA A 50 9.38 -0.51 4.51
N PHE A 51 8.81 -1.69 4.79
CA PHE A 51 8.90 -2.86 3.92
C PHE A 51 8.31 -2.61 2.51
N GLY A 52 7.17 -1.92 2.44
CA GLY A 52 6.58 -1.52 1.17
C GLY A 52 7.49 -0.57 0.37
N ALA A 53 8.19 0.35 1.04
CA ALA A 53 9.16 1.24 0.41
C ALA A 53 10.38 0.47 -0.14
N GLU A 54 10.87 -0.53 0.60
CA GLU A 54 11.98 -1.39 0.16
C GLU A 54 11.60 -2.25 -1.05
N ILE A 55 10.43 -2.90 -1.04
CA ILE A 55 9.92 -3.65 -2.20
C ILE A 55 9.79 -2.71 -3.40
N ARG A 56 9.23 -1.51 -3.19
CA ARG A 56 9.05 -0.54 -4.27
C ARG A 56 10.37 -0.10 -4.87
N ALA A 57 11.39 0.14 -4.03
CA ALA A 57 12.73 0.46 -4.50
C ALA A 57 13.33 -0.67 -5.34
N GLY A 58 13.20 -1.93 -4.89
CA GLY A 58 13.68 -3.10 -5.63
C GLY A 58 12.96 -3.31 -6.97
N MET A 59 11.64 -3.08 -7.01
CA MET A 59 10.85 -3.19 -8.23
C MET A 59 11.14 -2.05 -9.21
N ALA A 60 11.41 -0.83 -8.74
CA ALA A 60 11.74 0.31 -9.59
C ALA A 60 13.01 0.06 -10.42
N THR A 61 14.04 -0.56 -9.84
CA THR A 61 15.26 -0.93 -10.57
C THR A 61 14.97 -1.94 -11.69
N ARG A 62 14.15 -2.96 -11.40
CA ARG A 62 13.76 -3.96 -12.41
C ARG A 62 12.86 -3.40 -13.50
N GLU A 63 11.96 -2.51 -13.12
CA GLU A 63 11.05 -1.85 -14.06
C GLU A 63 11.83 -0.98 -15.06
N GLN A 64 12.88 -0.29 -14.62
CA GLN A 64 13.77 0.48 -15.51
C GLN A 64 14.47 -0.43 -16.52
N GLU A 65 15.07 -1.54 -16.08
CA GLU A 65 15.70 -2.52 -16.98
C GLU A 65 14.71 -3.08 -18.01
N LEU A 66 13.50 -3.42 -17.58
CA LEU A 66 12.43 -3.92 -18.45
C LEU A 66 11.92 -2.84 -19.42
N THR A 67 11.78 -1.61 -18.95
CA THR A 67 11.31 -0.48 -19.75
C THR A 67 12.31 -0.16 -20.84
N ASP A 68 13.60 -0.07 -20.52
CA ASP A 68 14.67 0.17 -21.49
C ASP A 68 14.70 -0.90 -22.59
N MET A 69 14.54 -2.17 -22.21
CA MET A 69 14.47 -3.28 -23.17
C MET A 69 13.26 -3.17 -24.11
N VAL A 70 12.09 -2.78 -23.59
CA VAL A 70 10.87 -2.65 -24.40
C VAL A 70 10.92 -1.40 -25.28
N GLU A 71 11.41 -0.28 -24.76
CA GLU A 71 11.60 0.96 -25.53
C GLU A 71 12.58 0.75 -26.69
N GLN A 72 13.70 0.06 -26.46
CA GLN A 72 14.64 -0.28 -27.54
C GLN A 72 14.02 -1.20 -28.60
N ARG A 73 13.13 -2.10 -28.19
CA ARG A 73 12.51 -3.08 -29.11
C ARG A 73 11.34 -2.50 -29.89
N THR A 74 10.58 -1.60 -29.29
CA THR A 74 9.29 -1.11 -29.82
C THR A 74 9.36 0.34 -30.31
N GLY A 75 10.37 1.11 -29.89
CA GLY A 75 10.54 2.52 -30.27
C GLY A 75 9.52 3.48 -29.62
N THR A 76 8.66 2.96 -28.73
CA THR A 76 7.62 3.71 -28.02
C THR A 76 7.99 3.88 -26.55
N ARG A 77 8.00 5.12 -26.05
CA ARG A 77 8.20 5.39 -24.61
C ARG A 77 7.03 4.91 -23.77
N LEU A 78 7.34 4.20 -22.68
CA LEU A 78 6.32 3.64 -21.78
C LEU A 78 6.20 4.46 -20.49
N PRO A 79 4.97 4.73 -20.02
CA PRO A 79 4.76 5.31 -18.71
C PRO A 79 5.11 4.30 -17.62
N THR A 80 5.99 4.69 -16.70
CA THR A 80 6.34 3.89 -15.53
C THR A 80 5.16 3.83 -14.54
N VAL A 81 5.07 2.76 -13.75
CA VAL A 81 4.06 2.61 -12.70
C VAL A 81 4.20 3.73 -11.65
N ALA A 82 5.42 4.24 -11.43
CA ALA A 82 5.67 5.39 -10.58
C ALA A 82 5.04 6.68 -11.11
N SER A 83 5.18 6.96 -12.42
CA SER A 83 4.54 8.13 -13.04
C SER A 83 3.02 8.04 -13.04
N ALA A 84 2.45 6.85 -13.29
CA ALA A 84 1.00 6.66 -13.29
C ALA A 84 0.39 6.94 -11.90
N LEU A 85 1.03 6.43 -10.83
CA LEU A 85 0.57 6.66 -9.45
C LEU A 85 0.80 8.11 -8.97
N ALA A 86 1.83 8.78 -9.48
CA ALA A 86 2.08 10.19 -9.19
C ALA A 86 1.01 11.10 -9.80
N ASP A 87 0.51 10.77 -10.99
CA ASP A 87 -0.58 11.51 -11.64
C ASP A 87 -1.90 11.40 -10.86
N ASP A 88 -2.26 10.21 -10.36
CA ASP A 88 -3.45 10.01 -9.54
C ASP A 88 -3.42 10.84 -8.24
N THR A 89 -2.24 10.92 -7.62
CA THR A 89 -2.03 11.68 -6.37
C THR A 89 -2.10 13.18 -6.62
N GLN A 90 -1.51 13.67 -7.72
CA GLN A 90 -1.54 15.07 -8.11
C GLN A 90 -2.95 15.53 -8.54
N ALA A 91 -3.68 14.70 -9.29
CA ALA A 91 -5.07 14.96 -9.68
C ALA A 91 -5.98 15.15 -8.45
N SER A 92 -5.78 14.32 -7.42
CA SER A 92 -6.53 14.38 -6.15
C SER A 92 -6.24 15.67 -5.36
N GLY A 93 -4.98 16.10 -5.30
CA GLY A 93 -4.58 17.35 -4.63
C GLY A 93 -5.00 18.62 -5.38
N GLN A 94 -5.04 18.57 -6.72
CA GLN A 94 -5.44 19.71 -7.54
C GLN A 94 -6.95 19.98 -7.48
N ALA A 95 -7.78 18.95 -7.30
CA ALA A 95 -9.22 19.11 -7.08
C ALA A 95 -9.56 19.83 -5.76
N GLY A 96 -8.81 19.56 -4.69
CA GLY A 96 -8.98 20.23 -3.39
C GLY A 96 -8.58 21.70 -3.42
N SER A 97 -7.48 22.03 -4.09
CA SER A 97 -6.98 23.41 -4.20
C SER A 97 -7.85 24.30 -5.10
N ARG A 98 -8.47 23.76 -6.16
CA ARG A 98 -9.46 24.49 -6.98
C ARG A 98 -10.71 24.87 -6.17
N ARG A 99 -11.22 23.97 -5.32
CA ARG A 99 -12.37 24.26 -4.44
C ARG A 99 -12.06 25.30 -3.36
N ALA A 100 -10.86 25.25 -2.79
CA ALA A 100 -10.42 26.26 -1.82
C ALA A 100 -10.30 27.66 -2.43
N ARG A 101 -9.82 27.76 -3.68
CA ARG A 101 -9.68 29.04 -4.39
C ARG A 101 -11.03 29.64 -4.79
N ALA A 102 -11.99 28.82 -5.21
CA ALA A 102 -13.35 29.27 -5.55
C ALA A 102 -14.09 29.89 -4.34
N ARG A 103 -13.85 29.39 -3.12
CA ARG A 103 -14.42 29.98 -1.89
C ARG A 103 -13.81 31.32 -1.50
N ARG A 104 -12.61 31.65 -2.00
CA ARG A 104 -11.91 32.91 -1.67
C ARG A 104 -12.28 34.07 -2.60
N ALA A 105 -12.86 33.79 -3.76
CA ALA A 105 -13.25 34.81 -4.75
C ALA A 105 -14.72 35.27 -4.61
N GLY A 106 -15.46 34.73 -3.64
CA GLY A 106 -16.86 35.07 -3.37
C GLY A 106 -17.10 35.83 -2.07
N ALA A 107 -16.08 36.50 -1.53
CA ALA A 107 -16.16 37.33 -0.32
C ALA A 107 -15.75 38.77 -0.64
#